data_AF-A0A369KMN2-F1
#
_entry.id   AF-A0A369KMN2-F1
#
_cell.length_a   1.000
_cell.length_b   1.000
_cell.length_c   1.000
_cell.angle_alpha   90.00
_cell.angle_beta   90.00
_cell.angle_gamma   90.00
#
_symmetry.space_group_name_H-M   'P 1'
#
loop_
_entity.id
_entity.type
_entity.pdbx_description
1 polymer ?
#
loop_
_entity_poly.entity_id
_entity_poly.type
_entity_poly.pdbx_seq_one_letter_code
_entity_poly.pdbx_strand_id
1 'polypeptide(L)'
;MKRVIATPNEDIVVFIIGLRINRLRSVPKWWPTVQAMTPMIEECYEQQVGLLSHEMLVGWRSVTLIQYWRSSDALIAYSHGNRHLAAWKKFNQSARASNAVGIFHETFEVSNYETMYVNLPTRGLAKAVGESAIQTHQEQAKDRLAERKISTRK
;
A
#
# COMPACT_ATOMS: atom_id res chain seq x y z
N MET A 1 17.86 -22.22 2.92
CA MET A 1 16.82 -21.36 2.32
C MET A 1 16.33 -20.39 3.37
N LYS A 2 16.47 -19.06 3.16
CA LYS A 2 16.00 -18.07 4.15
C LYS A 2 14.48 -17.99 4.04
N ARG A 3 13.78 -18.28 5.14
CA ARG A 3 12.33 -18.17 5.27
C ARG A 3 12.03 -17.24 6.43
N VAL A 4 11.25 -16.20 6.16
CA VAL A 4 10.83 -15.23 7.16
C VAL A 4 9.35 -14.92 7.00
N ILE A 5 8.74 -14.46 8.07
CA ILE A 5 7.38 -13.94 8.11
C ILE A 5 7.46 -12.46 8.51
N ALA A 6 6.42 -11.70 8.18
CA ALA A 6 6.24 -10.38 8.80
C ALA A 6 5.99 -10.59 10.30
N THR A 7 6.62 -9.78 11.14
CA THR A 7 6.43 -9.85 12.59
C THR A 7 4.94 -9.74 12.91
N PRO A 8 4.36 -10.72 13.65
CA PRO A 8 2.99 -10.62 14.10
C PRO A 8 2.83 -9.34 14.94
N ASN A 9 1.93 -8.45 14.53
CA ASN A 9 1.78 -7.11 15.10
C ASN A 9 0.29 -6.75 15.31
N GLU A 10 -0.01 -5.49 15.60
CA GLU A 10 -1.35 -4.89 15.64
C GLU A 10 -2.09 -4.99 14.29
N ASP A 11 -3.39 -4.76 14.31
CA ASP A 11 -4.23 -4.60 13.13
C ASP A 11 -3.62 -3.60 12.15
N ILE A 12 -3.84 -3.83 10.86
CA ILE A 12 -3.23 -3.01 9.82
C ILE A 12 -4.24 -2.61 8.76
N VAL A 13 -4.03 -1.44 8.18
CA VAL A 13 -4.77 -1.00 7.01
C VAL A 13 -3.92 -1.14 5.76
N VAL A 14 -4.45 -1.83 4.76
CA VAL A 14 -3.83 -1.94 3.43
C VAL A 14 -4.61 -1.04 2.49
N PHE A 15 -3.94 -0.05 1.92
CA PHE A 15 -4.51 0.84 0.93
C PHE A 15 -3.83 0.63 -0.42
N ILE A 16 -4.59 0.15 -1.40
CA ILE A 16 -4.12 -0.08 -2.75
C ILE A 16 -4.66 1.06 -3.61
N ILE A 17 -3.80 1.78 -4.29
CA ILE A 17 -4.19 2.81 -5.26
C ILE A 17 -3.41 2.59 -6.53
N GLY A 18 -4.04 2.77 -7.68
CA GLY A 18 -3.32 2.66 -8.93
C GLY A 18 -3.97 3.41 -10.07
N LEU A 19 -3.21 3.49 -11.16
CA LEU A 19 -3.64 4.05 -12.42
C LEU A 19 -3.40 3.10 -13.57
N ARG A 20 -4.17 3.27 -14.62
CA ARG A 20 -4.00 2.58 -15.91
C ARG A 20 -4.08 3.58 -17.05
N ILE A 21 -3.09 3.57 -17.93
CA ILE A 21 -3.06 4.38 -19.15
C ILE A 21 -3.94 3.69 -20.19
N ASN A 22 -5.12 4.27 -20.45
CA ASN A 22 -6.08 3.78 -21.44
C ASN A 22 -5.70 4.21 -22.88
N ARG A 23 -5.04 5.37 -23.04
CA ARG A 23 -4.63 5.90 -24.35
C ARG A 23 -3.13 6.27 -24.38
N LEU A 24 -2.28 5.32 -24.77
CA LEU A 24 -0.81 5.50 -24.81
C LEU A 24 -0.36 6.71 -25.63
N ARG A 25 -0.98 6.92 -26.81
CA ARG A 25 -0.62 8.00 -27.73
C ARG A 25 -0.98 9.40 -27.22
N SER A 26 -1.74 9.51 -26.14
CA SER A 26 -2.15 10.79 -25.55
C SER A 26 -1.22 11.22 -24.41
N VAL A 27 0.10 11.23 -24.64
CA VAL A 27 1.13 11.52 -23.62
C VAL A 27 0.85 12.80 -22.81
N PRO A 28 0.51 13.95 -23.42
CA PRO A 28 0.23 15.17 -22.66
C PRO A 28 -0.99 15.06 -21.72
N LYS A 29 -1.87 14.07 -21.95
CA LYS A 29 -3.09 13.86 -21.16
C LYS A 29 -2.91 12.89 -20.00
N TRP A 30 -1.96 11.95 -20.10
CA TRP A 30 -1.73 10.97 -19.03
C TRP A 30 -0.46 11.24 -18.23
N TRP A 31 0.56 11.85 -18.82
CA TRP A 31 1.85 12.11 -18.16
C TRP A 31 1.75 12.97 -16.89
N PRO A 32 1.00 14.09 -16.87
CA PRO A 32 0.86 14.90 -15.66
C PRO A 32 0.21 14.15 -14.50
N THR A 33 -0.76 13.27 -14.81
CA THR A 33 -1.46 12.45 -13.83
C THR A 33 -0.52 11.43 -13.16
N VAL A 34 0.38 10.83 -13.95
CA VAL A 34 1.40 9.91 -13.41
C VAL A 34 2.41 10.66 -12.56
N GLN A 35 2.90 11.83 -13.01
CA GLN A 35 3.87 12.63 -12.26
C GLN A 35 3.31 13.17 -10.94
N ALA A 36 2.00 13.42 -10.86
CA ALA A 36 1.37 13.91 -9.64
C ALA A 36 1.28 12.85 -8.52
N MET A 37 1.44 11.55 -8.82
CA MET A 37 1.41 10.49 -7.81
C MET A 37 2.65 10.46 -6.92
N THR A 38 3.85 10.69 -7.46
CA THR A 38 5.11 10.55 -6.68
C THR A 38 5.19 11.52 -5.49
N PRO A 39 4.94 12.83 -5.66
CA PRO A 39 5.03 13.79 -4.55
C PRO A 39 4.03 13.49 -3.43
N MET A 40 2.86 12.91 -3.75
CA MET A 40 1.87 12.51 -2.75
C MET A 40 2.38 11.36 -1.87
N ILE A 41 3.27 10.51 -2.37
CA ILE A 41 3.83 9.40 -1.58
C ILE A 41 4.95 9.93 -0.68
N GLU A 42 5.81 10.79 -1.22
CA GLU A 42 6.91 11.43 -0.47
C GLU A 42 6.37 12.23 0.72
N GLU A 43 5.27 12.97 0.52
CA GLU A 43 4.62 13.74 1.58
C GLU A 43 4.14 12.87 2.76
N CYS A 44 3.67 11.65 2.51
CA CYS A 44 3.26 10.72 3.57
C CYS A 44 4.42 10.40 4.54
N TYR A 45 5.64 10.28 4.02
CA TYR A 45 6.82 9.97 4.83
C TYR A 45 7.28 11.18 5.63
N GLU A 46 7.24 12.36 5.04
CA GLU A 46 7.69 13.60 5.70
C GLU A 46 6.80 13.97 6.90
N GLN A 47 5.48 13.76 6.79
CA GLN A 47 4.54 14.19 7.83
C GLN A 47 4.29 13.13 8.92
N GLN A 48 4.94 11.96 8.86
CA GLN A 48 4.75 10.85 9.81
C GLN A 48 3.28 10.51 10.08
N VAL A 49 2.43 10.62 9.07
CA VAL A 49 0.96 10.51 9.17
C VAL A 49 0.45 9.08 9.40
N GLY A 50 1.30 8.17 9.86
CA GLY A 50 0.93 6.77 10.11
C GLY A 50 1.09 5.83 8.92
N LEU A 51 1.73 6.27 7.82
CA LEU A 51 2.20 5.38 6.77
C LEU A 51 3.42 4.59 7.27
N LEU A 52 3.31 3.26 7.30
CA LEU A 52 4.38 2.35 7.73
C LEU A 52 5.34 2.04 6.59
N SER A 53 4.80 1.70 5.42
CA SER A 53 5.58 1.36 4.23
C SER A 53 4.71 1.46 2.97
N HIS A 54 5.36 1.53 1.81
CA HIS A 54 4.72 1.35 0.51
C HIS A 54 5.57 0.44 -0.41
N GLU A 55 4.88 -0.16 -1.37
CA GLU A 55 5.43 -0.90 -2.49
C GLU A 55 4.85 -0.33 -3.78
N MET A 56 5.72 0.05 -4.72
CA MET A 56 5.30 0.49 -6.05
C MET A 56 5.56 -0.63 -7.06
N LEU A 57 4.52 -0.99 -7.80
CA LEU A 57 4.52 -2.01 -8.83
C LEU A 57 4.25 -1.31 -10.17
N VAL A 58 5.25 -1.28 -11.03
CA VAL A 58 5.14 -0.73 -12.38
C VAL A 58 4.87 -1.88 -13.35
N GLY A 59 3.67 -1.91 -13.90
CA GLY A 59 3.24 -2.90 -14.89
C GLY A 59 3.15 -2.31 -16.29
N TRP A 60 2.73 -3.13 -17.26
CA TRP A 60 2.43 -2.64 -18.60
C TRP A 60 1.24 -1.69 -18.54
N ARG A 61 1.50 -0.41 -18.86
CA ARG A 61 0.50 0.67 -18.88
C ARG A 61 -0.19 0.92 -17.53
N SER A 62 0.37 0.46 -16.44
CA SER A 62 -0.24 0.58 -15.11
C SER A 62 0.82 0.81 -14.04
N VAL A 63 0.42 1.56 -13.02
CA VAL A 63 1.20 1.75 -11.80
C VAL A 63 0.28 1.45 -10.64
N THR A 64 0.67 0.52 -9.79
CA THR A 64 -0.06 0.15 -8.58
C THR A 64 0.82 0.43 -7.38
N LEU A 65 0.26 1.10 -6.39
CA LEU A 65 0.89 1.41 -5.13
C LEU A 65 0.14 0.67 -4.02
N ILE A 66 0.84 -0.16 -3.28
CA ILE A 66 0.34 -0.82 -2.08
C ILE A 66 0.91 -0.07 -0.89
N GLN A 67 0.06 0.45 -0.03
CA GLN A 67 0.43 1.22 1.15
C GLN A 67 -0.03 0.49 2.41
N TYR A 68 0.82 0.51 3.43
CA TYR A 68 0.56 -0.10 4.74
C TYR A 68 0.44 1.01 5.77
N TRP A 69 -0.70 1.10 6.43
CA TRP A 69 -1.05 2.15 7.38
C TRP A 69 -1.34 1.56 8.75
N ARG A 70 -1.03 2.32 9.80
CA ARG A 70 -1.29 1.90 11.18
C ARG A 70 -2.79 1.86 11.52
N SER A 71 -3.60 2.73 10.92
CA SER A 71 -5.06 2.74 11.09
C SER A 71 -5.77 3.43 9.93
N SER A 72 -7.08 3.21 9.81
CA SER A 72 -7.91 3.88 8.81
C SER A 72 -8.10 5.36 9.14
N ASP A 73 -8.19 5.70 10.43
CA ASP A 73 -8.21 7.09 10.89
C ASP A 73 -6.96 7.86 10.44
N ALA A 74 -5.78 7.24 10.53
CA ALA A 74 -4.52 7.84 10.07
C ALA A 74 -4.53 8.09 8.55
N LEU A 75 -4.99 7.10 7.78
CA LEU A 75 -5.18 7.22 6.33
C LEU A 75 -6.19 8.33 5.97
N ILE A 76 -7.32 8.39 6.66
CA ILE A 76 -8.38 9.37 6.40
C ILE A 76 -7.90 10.77 6.79
N ALA A 77 -7.22 10.92 7.93
CA ALA A 77 -6.64 12.19 8.37
C ALA A 77 -5.63 12.71 7.36
N TYR A 78 -4.76 11.84 6.84
CA TYR A 78 -3.87 12.19 5.75
C TYR A 78 -4.63 12.63 4.50
N SER A 79 -5.66 11.88 4.10
CA SER A 79 -6.42 12.17 2.89
C SER A 79 -7.08 13.57 2.89
N HIS A 80 -7.41 14.08 4.08
CA HIS A 80 -7.99 15.40 4.31
C HIS A 80 -6.98 16.52 4.61
N GLY A 81 -5.67 16.23 4.63
CA GLY A 81 -4.62 17.22 4.82
C GLY A 81 -4.57 18.25 3.68
N ASN A 82 -4.34 19.53 4.01
CA ASN A 82 -4.39 20.63 3.04
C ASN A 82 -3.46 20.47 1.82
N ARG A 83 -2.27 19.90 2.03
CA ARG A 83 -1.26 19.66 0.99
C ARG A 83 -1.64 18.47 0.09
N HIS A 84 -2.02 17.33 0.68
CA HIS A 84 -2.60 16.20 -0.04
C HIS A 84 -3.83 16.60 -0.86
N LEU A 85 -4.75 17.39 -0.30
CA LEU A 85 -5.94 17.88 -1.01
C LEU A 85 -5.59 18.71 -2.25
N ALA A 86 -4.54 19.53 -2.19
CA ALA A 86 -4.10 20.33 -3.33
C ALA A 86 -3.51 19.45 -4.45
N ALA A 87 -2.68 18.46 -4.10
CA ALA A 87 -2.13 17.48 -5.04
C ALA A 87 -3.23 16.59 -5.64
N TRP A 88 -4.13 16.08 -4.80
CA TRP A 88 -5.28 15.28 -5.18
C TRP A 88 -6.26 16.06 -6.08
N LYS A 89 -6.46 17.35 -5.83
CA LYS A 89 -7.29 18.22 -6.69
C LYS A 89 -6.67 18.36 -8.08
N LYS A 90 -5.37 18.60 -8.18
CA LYS A 90 -4.65 18.66 -9.47
C LYS A 90 -4.74 17.33 -10.21
N PHE A 91 -4.49 16.23 -9.50
CA PHE A 91 -4.60 14.87 -10.03
C PHE A 91 -6.01 14.57 -10.57
N ASN A 92 -7.05 14.87 -9.79
CA ASN A 92 -8.44 14.67 -10.20
C ASN A 92 -8.83 15.54 -11.39
N GLN A 93 -8.37 16.79 -11.45
CA GLN A 93 -8.62 17.66 -12.60
C GLN A 93 -8.01 17.08 -13.87
N SER A 94 -6.74 16.66 -13.83
CA SER A 94 -6.06 16.04 -14.97
C SER A 94 -6.70 14.70 -15.38
N ALA A 95 -7.08 13.86 -14.41
CA ALA A 95 -7.71 12.58 -14.67
C ALA A 95 -9.13 12.71 -15.23
N ARG A 96 -9.93 13.67 -14.76
CA ARG A 96 -11.30 13.91 -15.27
C ARG A 96 -11.32 14.64 -16.61
N ALA A 97 -10.27 15.37 -16.96
CA ALA A 97 -10.18 16.07 -18.24
C ALA A 97 -10.14 15.12 -19.45
N SER A 98 -9.84 13.83 -19.26
CA SER A 98 -9.89 12.85 -20.34
C SER A 98 -9.96 11.40 -19.88
N ASN A 99 -10.52 10.53 -20.72
CA ASN A 99 -10.49 9.08 -20.50
C ASN A 99 -9.11 8.45 -20.83
N ALA A 100 -8.03 9.24 -20.85
CA ALA A 100 -6.67 8.75 -21.14
C ALA A 100 -6.09 7.92 -19.99
N VAL A 101 -6.57 8.14 -18.76
CA VAL A 101 -6.16 7.44 -17.54
C VAL A 101 -7.40 6.92 -16.80
N GLY A 102 -7.34 5.70 -16.31
CA GLY A 102 -8.25 5.17 -15.29
C GLY A 102 -7.54 5.11 -13.95
N ILE A 103 -8.28 5.27 -12.86
CA ILE A 103 -7.77 5.25 -11.49
C ILE A 103 -8.65 4.30 -10.69
N PHE A 104 -8.05 3.58 -9.75
CA PHE A 104 -8.75 2.77 -8.77
C PHE A 104 -8.11 2.96 -7.40
N HIS A 105 -8.90 2.73 -6.35
CA HIS A 105 -8.39 2.59 -5.01
C HIS A 105 -9.22 1.58 -4.23
N GLU A 106 -8.58 0.89 -3.29
CA GLU A 106 -9.18 -0.11 -2.42
C GLU A 106 -8.58 0.03 -1.02
N THR A 107 -9.43 0.09 0.00
CA THR A 107 -9.01 0.19 1.40
C THR A 107 -9.47 -1.05 2.15
N PHE A 108 -8.55 -1.72 2.84
CA PHE A 108 -8.81 -2.91 3.63
C PHE A 108 -8.38 -2.69 5.08
N GLU A 109 -9.30 -2.86 6.02
CA GLU A 109 -8.99 -3.00 7.43
C GLU A 109 -8.78 -4.49 7.74
N VAL A 110 -7.55 -4.86 8.08
CA VAL A 110 -7.13 -6.26 8.19
C VAL A 110 -6.73 -6.56 9.63
N SER A 111 -7.60 -7.29 10.33
CA SER A 111 -7.34 -7.78 11.68
C SER A 111 -6.60 -9.12 11.71
N ASN A 112 -6.68 -9.90 10.62
CA ASN A 112 -6.03 -11.20 10.52
C ASN A 112 -5.37 -11.43 9.16
N TYR A 113 -4.12 -11.85 9.16
CA TYR A 113 -3.33 -12.10 7.96
C TYR A 113 -2.24 -13.14 8.20
N GLU A 114 -1.71 -13.71 7.12
CA GLU A 114 -0.50 -14.53 7.15
C GLU A 114 0.47 -14.05 6.07
N THR A 115 1.76 -14.24 6.32
CA THR A 115 2.80 -13.89 5.36
C THR A 115 3.88 -14.96 5.35
N MET A 116 4.54 -15.09 4.20
CA MET A 116 5.70 -15.94 4.00
C MET A 116 6.59 -15.32 2.93
N TYR A 117 7.88 -15.18 3.24
CA TYR A 117 8.88 -14.68 2.31
C TYR A 117 10.02 -15.69 2.24
N VAL A 118 10.33 -16.14 1.03
CA VAL A 118 11.33 -17.19 0.78
C VAL A 118 12.35 -16.70 -0.22
N ASN A 119 13.63 -16.66 0.19
CA ASN A 119 14.75 -16.18 -0.64
C ASN A 119 14.49 -14.82 -1.34
N LEU A 120 13.82 -13.91 -0.63
CA LEU A 120 13.40 -12.62 -1.15
C LEU A 120 13.97 -11.50 -0.27
N PRO A 121 14.33 -10.33 -0.86
CA PRO A 121 14.57 -9.13 -0.07
C PRO A 121 13.35 -8.73 0.76
N THR A 122 13.57 -8.01 1.86
CA THR A 122 12.51 -7.45 2.71
C THR A 122 11.55 -6.62 1.88
N ARG A 123 10.27 -6.99 1.89
CA ARG A 123 9.24 -6.29 1.11
C ARG A 123 7.85 -6.45 1.69
N GLY A 124 6.92 -5.66 1.18
CA GLY A 124 5.51 -5.75 1.55
C GLY A 124 5.31 -5.53 3.04
N LEU A 125 4.48 -6.36 3.66
CA LEU A 125 4.16 -6.24 5.09
C LEU A 125 5.39 -6.40 6.00
N ALA A 126 6.33 -7.31 5.69
CA ALA A 126 7.57 -7.45 6.45
C ALA A 126 8.42 -6.17 6.47
N LYS A 127 8.37 -5.36 5.42
CA LYS A 127 9.02 -4.04 5.41
C LYS A 127 8.30 -3.03 6.31
N ALA A 128 6.98 -3.16 6.46
CA ALA A 128 6.16 -2.27 7.28
C ALA A 128 6.27 -2.57 8.79
N VAL A 129 6.31 -3.85 9.18
CA VAL A 129 6.24 -4.26 10.60
C VAL A 129 7.48 -5.02 11.10
N GLY A 130 8.45 -5.28 10.24
CA GLY A 130 9.64 -6.08 10.55
C GLY A 130 9.55 -7.54 10.08
N GLU A 131 10.69 -8.22 10.08
CA GLU A 131 10.83 -9.64 9.76
C GLU A 131 11.05 -10.48 11.02
N SER A 132 10.54 -11.71 11.02
CA SER A 132 10.84 -12.69 12.06
C SER A 132 11.09 -14.07 11.45
N ALA A 133 11.94 -14.86 12.12
CA ALA A 133 12.19 -16.23 11.71
C ALA A 133 10.94 -17.09 11.90
N ILE A 134 10.71 -18.01 10.96
CA ILE A 134 9.62 -18.97 11.06
C ILE A 134 9.88 -19.97 12.20
N GLN A 135 8.86 -20.24 13.01
CA GLN A 135 8.89 -21.25 14.07
C GLN A 135 8.28 -22.56 13.57
N THR A 136 8.57 -23.69 14.24
CA THR A 136 8.14 -25.03 13.80
C THR A 136 6.62 -25.16 13.67
N HIS A 137 5.83 -24.51 14.53
CA HIS A 137 4.37 -24.51 14.44
C HIS A 137 3.80 -23.54 13.38
N GLN A 138 4.65 -22.77 12.71
CA GLN A 138 4.25 -21.77 11.71
C GLN A 138 4.52 -22.24 10.27
N GLU A 139 4.87 -23.52 10.06
CA GLU A 139 5.19 -24.06 8.73
C GLU A 139 3.98 -23.98 7.77
N GLN A 140 2.76 -24.21 8.25
CA GLN A 140 1.54 -24.13 7.41
C GLN A 140 0.87 -22.76 7.50
N ALA A 141 0.30 -22.30 6.38
CA ALA A 141 -0.41 -21.02 6.31
C ALA A 141 -1.60 -20.94 7.28
N LYS A 142 -2.33 -22.04 7.46
CA LYS A 142 -3.46 -22.13 8.39
C LYS A 142 -3.04 -21.90 9.84
N ASP A 143 -1.84 -22.38 10.21
CA ASP A 143 -1.35 -22.29 11.59
C ASP A 143 -0.93 -20.86 11.90
N ARG A 144 -0.27 -20.18 10.94
CA ARG A 144 0.03 -18.74 11.02
C ARG A 144 -1.24 -17.89 11.12
N LEU A 145 -2.27 -18.19 10.33
CA LEU A 145 -3.56 -17.49 10.42
C LEU A 145 -4.27 -17.74 11.76
N ALA A 146 -4.11 -18.92 12.37
CA ALA A 146 -4.75 -19.28 13.62
C ALA A 146 -4.07 -18.61 14.83
N GLU A 147 -2.74 -18.56 14.83
CA GLU A 147 -1.94 -17.97 15.90
C GLU A 147 -2.29 -16.50 16.16
N ARG A 148 -2.46 -15.73 15.08
CA ARG A 148 -2.91 -14.33 15.15
C ARG A 148 -4.31 -14.18 15.76
N LYS A 149 -5.27 -15.01 15.34
CA LYS A 149 -6.64 -15.00 15.91
C LYS A 149 -6.64 -15.25 17.43
N ILE A 150 -5.72 -16.09 17.92
CA ILE A 150 -5.57 -16.38 19.34
C ILE A 150 -4.98 -15.17 20.07
N SER A 151 -4.00 -14.47 19.47
CA SER A 151 -3.42 -13.25 20.04
C SER A 151 -4.42 -12.13 20.23
N THR A 152 -5.38 -11.95 19.30
CA THR A 152 -6.43 -10.90 19.37
C THR A 152 -7.58 -11.22 20.33
N ARG A 153 -7.64 -12.41 20.94
CA ARG A 153 -8.73 -12.83 21.85
C ARG A 153 -8.39 -12.70 23.34
N LYS A 154 -7.19 -12.24 23.69
CA LYS A 154 -6.79 -11.93 25.07
C LYS A 154 -6.89 -10.43 25.30
#